data_AF-A0A3C1KNW1-F1
#
_entry.id   AF-A0A3C1KNW1-F1
#
_cell.length_a   1.000
_cell.length_b   1.000
_cell.length_c   1.000
_cell.angle_alpha   90.00
_cell.angle_beta   90.00
_cell.angle_gamma   90.00
#
_symmetry.space_group_name_H-M   'P 1'
#
loop_
_entity.id
_entity.type
_entity.pdbx_description
1 polymer ?
#
loop_
_entity_poly.entity_id
_entity_poly.type
_entity_poly.pdbx_seq_one_letter_code
_entity_poly.pdbx_strand_id
1 'polypeptide(L)'
;AAKQDLDRRVEGIRERLSAHGGDARVSVLKAVVTQASAAIPAMPIYLAILFKVMKARGIHEGCIEQVDGLFRNALYNPSPALDEMGRLRADGKELDPAVQSEVAALWQKIDTDNLHELSDFQGYRREFLQLFGFEVDGVDYDADVNPLVPIRNMV
;
A
#
# COMPACT_ATOMS: atom_id res chain seq x y z
N ALA A 1 -1.05 2.66 19.54
CA ALA A 1 -2.37 3.07 20.08
C ALA A 1 -3.53 2.76 19.11
N ALA A 2 -3.74 3.51 18.03
CA ALA A 2 -4.92 3.31 17.16
C ALA A 2 -4.97 1.92 16.46
N LYS A 3 -3.84 1.45 15.89
CA LYS A 3 -3.79 0.12 15.26
C LYS A 3 -4.01 -1.03 16.24
N GLN A 4 -3.51 -0.91 17.47
CA GLN A 4 -3.78 -1.86 18.55
C GLN A 4 -5.25 -1.86 18.96
N ASP A 5 -5.96 -0.73 18.84
CA ASP A 5 -7.41 -0.71 19.08
C ASP A 5 -8.14 -1.56 18.03
N LEU A 6 -7.72 -1.55 16.76
CA LEU A 6 -8.32 -2.42 15.73
C LEU A 6 -8.21 -3.89 16.11
N ASP A 7 -7.08 -4.32 16.67
CA ASP A 7 -6.88 -5.70 17.14
C ASP A 7 -7.84 -6.06 18.28
N ARG A 8 -8.13 -5.12 19.18
CA ARG A 8 -9.12 -5.34 20.25
C ARG A 8 -10.55 -5.36 19.71
N ARG A 9 -10.86 -4.48 18.75
CA ARG A 9 -12.22 -4.34 18.21
C ARG A 9 -12.60 -5.52 17.32
N VAL A 10 -11.65 -6.06 16.56
CA VAL A 10 -11.94 -7.15 15.62
C VAL A 10 -12.44 -8.41 16.31
N GLU A 11 -12.00 -8.68 17.55
CA GLU A 11 -12.46 -9.82 18.34
C GLU A 11 -13.97 -9.76 18.59
N GLY A 12 -14.48 -8.62 19.10
CA GLY A 12 -15.91 -8.43 19.34
C GLY A 12 -16.75 -8.39 18.07
N ILE A 13 -16.19 -7.88 16.96
CA ILE A 13 -16.89 -7.92 15.66
C ILE A 13 -16.96 -9.37 15.15
N ARG A 14 -15.86 -10.13 15.27
CA ARG A 14 -15.79 -11.53 14.88
C ARG A 14 -16.78 -12.38 15.66
N GLU A 15 -16.87 -12.20 16.98
CA GLU A 15 -17.84 -12.90 17.83
C GLU A 15 -19.28 -12.64 17.40
N ARG A 16 -19.62 -11.39 17.05
CA ARG A 16 -20.96 -11.03 16.58
C ARG A 16 -21.29 -11.66 15.22
N LEU A 17 -20.33 -11.71 14.31
CA LEU A 17 -20.54 -12.25 12.97
C LEU A 17 -20.53 -13.78 12.94
N SER A 18 -19.78 -14.42 13.83
CA SER A 18 -19.69 -15.89 13.89
C SER A 18 -21.04 -16.55 14.20
N ALA A 19 -21.92 -15.87 14.92
CA ALA A 19 -23.31 -16.30 15.16
C ALA A 19 -24.12 -16.53 13.86
N HIS A 20 -23.67 -15.96 12.74
CA HIS A 20 -24.27 -16.09 11.41
C HIS A 20 -23.32 -16.69 10.37
N GLY A 21 -22.23 -17.31 10.80
CA GLY A 21 -21.22 -17.90 9.90
C GLY A 21 -20.31 -16.87 9.20
N GLY A 22 -20.28 -15.63 9.69
CA GLY A 22 -19.34 -14.60 9.22
C GLY A 22 -18.03 -14.56 10.01
N ASP A 23 -17.10 -13.72 9.57
CA ASP A 23 -15.80 -13.49 10.20
C ASP A 23 -15.41 -12.00 10.11
N ALA A 24 -14.50 -11.57 10.97
CA ALA A 24 -13.86 -10.26 10.93
C ALA A 24 -12.35 -10.39 11.12
N ARG A 25 -11.59 -9.65 10.30
CA ARG A 25 -10.13 -9.69 10.30
C ARG A 25 -9.56 -8.29 10.11
N VAL A 26 -8.45 -8.01 10.81
CA VAL A 26 -7.54 -6.94 10.42
C VAL A 26 -6.69 -7.47 9.28
N SER A 27 -6.60 -6.71 8.18
CA SER A 27 -5.69 -7.02 7.08
C SER A 27 -4.53 -6.02 7.10
N VAL A 28 -3.31 -6.54 7.11
CA VAL A 28 -2.08 -5.75 7.07
C VAL A 28 -1.57 -5.75 5.63
N LEU A 29 -1.45 -4.56 5.07
CA LEU A 29 -1.07 -4.30 3.68
C LEU A 29 0.31 -3.66 3.63
N LYS A 30 0.97 -3.75 2.46
CA LYS A 30 2.23 -3.08 2.22
C LYS A 30 2.08 -1.54 2.19
N ALA A 31 3.20 -0.84 2.33
CA ALA A 31 3.30 0.59 2.10
C ALA A 31 3.09 0.94 0.61
N VAL A 32 2.20 1.89 0.35
CA VAL A 32 1.86 2.40 -0.99
C VAL A 32 1.74 3.92 -0.96
N VAL A 33 1.84 4.57 -2.13
CA VAL A 33 1.61 6.01 -2.25
C VAL A 33 0.11 6.30 -2.15
N THR A 34 -0.26 7.11 -1.17
CA THR A 34 -1.62 7.61 -0.94
C THR A 34 -1.52 9.04 -0.43
N GLN A 35 -2.61 9.81 -0.49
CA GLN A 35 -2.63 11.14 0.13
C GLN A 35 -2.31 11.08 1.63
N ALA A 36 -2.76 10.01 2.32
CA ALA A 36 -2.49 9.82 3.74
C ALA A 36 -1.03 9.46 4.02
N SER A 37 -0.42 8.54 3.25
CA SER A 37 0.97 8.12 3.46
C SER A 37 1.97 9.22 3.09
N ALA A 38 1.67 10.03 2.07
CA ALA A 38 2.50 11.18 1.68
C ALA A 38 2.58 12.26 2.77
N ALA A 39 1.58 12.36 3.65
CA ALA A 39 1.56 13.30 4.76
C ALA A 39 2.39 12.85 5.98
N ILE A 40 2.82 11.59 6.02
CA ILE A 40 3.62 11.06 7.13
C ILE A 40 5.11 11.42 6.90
N PRO A 41 5.80 12.08 7.85
CA PRO A 41 7.23 12.37 7.71
C PRO A 41 8.05 11.12 7.39
N ALA A 42 9.12 11.30 6.62
CA ALA A 42 10.04 10.25 6.16
C ALA A 42 9.46 9.17 5.21
N MET A 43 8.13 9.04 5.11
CA MET A 43 7.51 8.04 4.23
C MET A 43 7.83 8.20 2.74
N PRO A 44 7.90 9.43 2.18
CA PRO A 44 8.28 9.59 0.77
C PRO A 44 9.65 8.97 0.43
N ILE A 45 10.63 9.15 1.33
CA ILE A 45 11.99 8.61 1.15
C ILE A 45 11.95 7.08 1.28
N TYR A 46 11.23 6.56 2.29
CA TYR A 46 11.12 5.12 2.50
C TYR A 46 10.46 4.43 1.30
N LEU A 47 9.35 4.99 0.80
CA LEU A 47 8.64 4.46 -0.38
C LEU A 47 9.53 4.50 -1.62
N ALA A 48 10.25 5.59 -1.86
CA ALA A 48 11.18 5.68 -2.99
C ALA A 48 12.28 4.59 -2.93
N ILE A 49 12.86 4.33 -1.75
CA ILE A 49 13.86 3.27 -1.57
C ILE A 49 13.21 1.88 -1.74
N LEU A 50 12.09 1.65 -1.07
CA LEU A 50 11.36 0.38 -1.12
C LEU A 50 10.97 0.03 -2.56
N PHE A 51 10.49 1.00 -3.33
CA PHE A 51 10.10 0.81 -4.72
C PHE A 51 11.27 0.39 -5.57
N LYS A 52 12.43 1.06 -5.42
CA LYS A 52 13.65 0.67 -6.12
C LYS A 52 14.02 -0.79 -5.85
N VAL A 53 14.07 -1.18 -4.58
CA VAL A 53 14.44 -2.55 -4.15
C VAL A 53 13.43 -3.58 -4.66
N MET A 54 12.13 -3.33 -4.48
CA MET A 54 11.08 -4.27 -4.88
C MET A 54 10.95 -4.37 -6.42
N LYS A 55 11.15 -3.28 -7.16
CA LYS A 55 11.15 -3.29 -8.64
C LYS A 55 12.34 -4.07 -9.19
N ALA A 56 13.54 -3.89 -8.64
CA ALA A 56 14.72 -4.67 -9.04
C ALA A 56 14.52 -6.18 -8.86
N ARG A 57 13.65 -6.58 -7.93
CA ARG A 57 13.29 -7.97 -7.63
C ARG A 57 12.01 -8.44 -8.35
N GLY A 58 11.33 -7.58 -9.10
CA GLY A 58 10.09 -7.92 -9.81
C GLY A 58 8.89 -8.19 -8.90
N ILE A 59 8.88 -7.65 -7.68
CA ILE A 59 7.84 -7.90 -6.66
C ILE A 59 7.09 -6.64 -6.22
N HIS A 60 7.35 -5.49 -6.85
CA HIS A 60 6.64 -4.24 -6.57
C HIS A 60 5.16 -4.37 -6.91
N GLU A 61 4.32 -3.78 -6.04
CA GLU A 61 2.87 -3.81 -6.13
C GLU A 61 2.30 -2.45 -5.69
N GLY A 62 1.26 -2.00 -6.39
CA GLY A 62 0.43 -0.87 -6.03
C GLY A 62 -0.81 -1.31 -5.25
N CYS A 63 -1.78 -0.40 -5.13
CA CYS A 63 -3.02 -0.66 -4.38
C CYS A 63 -3.84 -1.81 -4.98
N ILE A 64 -3.94 -1.88 -6.32
CA ILE A 64 -4.84 -2.82 -6.97
C ILE A 64 -4.32 -4.26 -6.88
N GLU A 65 -3.03 -4.48 -7.10
CA GLU A 65 -2.41 -5.80 -6.97
C GLU A 65 -2.49 -6.31 -5.53
N GLN A 66 -2.26 -5.42 -4.56
CA GLN A 66 -2.37 -5.74 -3.13
C GLN A 66 -3.78 -6.18 -2.73
N VAL A 67 -4.81 -5.45 -3.16
CA VAL A 67 -6.20 -5.79 -2.82
C VAL A 67 -6.67 -7.02 -3.59
N ASP A 68 -6.34 -7.16 -4.88
CA ASP A 68 -6.65 -8.38 -5.64
C ASP A 68 -6.01 -9.62 -5.00
N GLY A 69 -4.73 -9.52 -4.63
CA GLY A 69 -4.02 -10.57 -3.90
C GLY A 69 -4.64 -10.89 -2.54
N LEU A 70 -5.05 -9.88 -1.76
CA LEU A 70 -5.75 -10.08 -0.49
C LEU A 70 -7.06 -10.87 -0.69
N PHE A 71 -7.83 -10.56 -1.75
CA PHE A 71 -9.07 -11.26 -2.04
C PHE A 71 -8.82 -12.73 -2.40
N ARG A 72 -7.90 -12.99 -3.33
CA ARG A 72 -7.62 -14.32 -3.85
C ARG A 72 -6.94 -15.23 -2.83
N ASN A 73 -5.93 -14.71 -2.15
CA ASN A 73 -5.03 -15.52 -1.33
C ASN A 73 -5.45 -15.56 0.14
N ALA A 74 -6.31 -14.64 0.57
CA ALA A 74 -6.69 -14.48 1.97
C ALA A 74 -8.21 -14.49 2.20
N LEU A 75 -8.94 -13.44 1.80
CA LEU A 75 -10.36 -13.27 2.19
C LEU A 75 -11.27 -14.41 1.71
N TYR A 76 -11.04 -14.92 0.50
CA TYR A 76 -11.83 -16.01 -0.09
C TYR A 76 -11.03 -17.31 -0.21
N ASN A 77 -9.89 -17.40 0.46
CA ASN A 77 -9.14 -18.64 0.59
C ASN A 77 -9.74 -19.45 1.77
N PRO A 78 -10.11 -20.72 1.59
CA PRO A 78 -10.60 -21.57 2.68
C PRO A 78 -9.59 -21.82 3.81
N SER A 79 -8.30 -21.56 3.57
CA SER A 79 -7.23 -21.76 4.56
C SER A 79 -6.16 -20.67 4.42
N PRO A 80 -6.50 -19.41 4.76
CA PRO A 80 -5.56 -18.30 4.64
C PRO A 80 -4.47 -18.41 5.71
N ALA A 81 -3.25 -18.01 5.38
CA ALA A 81 -2.20 -17.85 6.38
C ALA A 81 -2.53 -16.64 7.28
N LEU A 82 -2.47 -16.85 8.58
CA LEU A 82 -2.70 -15.83 9.60
C LEU A 82 -1.44 -15.62 10.42
N ASP A 83 -1.24 -14.40 10.91
CA ASP A 83 -0.22 -14.17 11.95
C ASP A 83 -0.72 -14.62 13.34
N GLU A 84 0.14 -14.50 14.34
CA GLU A 84 -0.14 -14.90 15.74
C GLU A 84 -1.34 -14.16 16.34
N MET A 85 -1.69 -12.99 15.81
CA MET A 85 -2.84 -12.19 16.25
C MET A 85 -4.09 -12.46 15.40
N GLY A 86 -4.03 -13.43 14.48
CA GLY A 86 -5.13 -13.81 13.61
C GLY A 86 -5.41 -12.80 12.49
N ARG A 87 -4.42 -11.96 12.11
CA ARG A 87 -4.54 -10.99 11.01
C ARG A 87 -4.26 -11.64 9.66
N LEU A 88 -4.87 -11.10 8.61
CA LEU A 88 -4.52 -11.42 7.22
C LEU A 88 -3.31 -10.59 6.82
N ARG A 89 -2.31 -11.22 6.18
CA ARG A 89 -1.03 -10.58 5.81
C ARG A 89 -0.88 -10.55 4.29
N ALA A 90 -0.77 -9.34 3.74
CA ALA A 90 -0.45 -9.10 2.32
C ALA A 90 0.80 -8.20 2.16
N ASP A 91 1.47 -7.90 3.28
CA ASP A 91 2.71 -7.13 3.40
C ASP A 91 3.98 -8.00 3.33
N GLY A 92 3.84 -9.33 3.17
CA GLY A 92 4.96 -10.28 3.25
C GLY A 92 6.13 -9.99 2.30
N LYS A 93 5.85 -9.51 1.08
CA LYS A 93 6.89 -9.14 0.09
C LYS A 93 7.72 -7.94 0.53
N GLU A 94 7.12 -6.98 1.23
CA GLU A 94 7.83 -5.83 1.79
C GLU A 94 8.66 -6.23 3.01
N LEU A 95 8.13 -7.13 3.86
CA LEU A 95 8.79 -7.58 5.08
C LEU A 95 9.81 -8.70 4.87
N ASP A 96 10.07 -9.11 3.63
CA ASP A 96 11.13 -10.06 3.30
C ASP A 96 12.46 -9.55 3.90
N PRO A 97 13.20 -10.38 4.67
CA PRO A 97 14.44 -9.95 5.33
C PRO A 97 15.49 -9.38 4.37
N ALA A 98 15.57 -9.89 3.14
CA ALA A 98 16.50 -9.39 2.13
C ALA A 98 16.08 -8.02 1.60
N VAL A 99 14.77 -7.78 1.45
CA VAL A 99 14.23 -6.45 1.10
C VAL A 99 14.51 -5.45 2.22
N GLN A 100 14.16 -5.80 3.46
CA GLN A 100 14.37 -4.93 4.63
C GLN A 100 15.84 -4.60 4.85
N SER A 101 16.74 -5.58 4.70
CA SER A 101 18.18 -5.38 4.84
C SER A 101 18.72 -4.41 3.78
N GLU A 102 18.27 -4.54 2.54
CA GLU A 102 18.70 -3.67 1.44
C GLU A 102 18.15 -2.23 1.62
N VAL A 103 16.88 -2.10 1.99
CA VAL A 103 16.26 -0.80 2.31
C VAL A 103 17.01 -0.11 3.45
N ALA A 104 17.33 -0.84 4.53
CA ALA A 104 18.08 -0.29 5.66
C ALA A 104 19.49 0.16 5.27
N ALA A 105 20.19 -0.60 4.40
CA ALA A 105 21.51 -0.24 3.91
C ALA A 105 21.50 1.03 3.04
N LEU A 106 20.48 1.18 2.19
CA LEU A 106 20.29 2.39 1.37
C LEU A 106 19.89 3.59 2.24
N TRP A 107 19.05 3.38 3.25
CA TRP A 107 18.63 4.42 4.20
C TRP A 107 19.80 5.11 4.90
N GLN A 108 20.84 4.35 5.27
CA GLN A 108 22.02 4.92 5.93
C GLN A 108 22.93 5.74 5.00
N LYS A 109 22.78 5.60 3.68
CA LYS A 109 23.62 6.24 2.67
C LYS A 109 22.94 7.42 1.98
N ILE A 110 21.61 7.48 2.04
CA ILE A 110 20.86 8.44 1.26
C ILE A 110 21.05 9.86 1.80
N ASP A 111 21.25 10.80 0.89
CA ASP A 111 21.32 12.23 1.16
C ASP A 111 20.66 13.02 0.01
N THR A 112 20.73 14.35 0.10
CA THR A 112 20.14 15.25 -0.91
C THR A 112 20.77 15.08 -2.29
N ASP A 113 22.08 14.82 -2.35
CA ASP A 113 22.84 14.79 -3.60
C ASP A 113 22.64 13.47 -4.35
N ASN A 114 22.40 12.37 -3.62
CA ASN A 114 22.29 11.03 -4.18
C ASN A 114 20.85 10.44 -4.17
N LEU A 115 19.83 11.21 -3.73
CA LEU A 115 18.43 10.77 -3.62
C LEU A 115 17.92 10.08 -4.89
N HIS A 116 18.15 10.70 -6.06
CA HIS A 116 17.69 10.17 -7.34
C HIS A 116 18.47 8.95 -7.82
N GLU A 117 19.69 8.76 -7.32
CA GLU A 117 20.51 7.60 -7.65
C GLU A 117 20.14 6.41 -6.77
N LEU A 118 20.01 6.61 -5.46
CA LEU A 118 19.85 5.54 -4.47
C LEU A 118 18.39 5.13 -4.22
N SER A 119 17.42 5.86 -4.78
CA SER A 119 16.00 5.56 -4.64
C SER A 119 15.26 5.71 -5.97
N ASP A 120 14.03 5.23 -6.03
CA ASP A 120 13.10 5.47 -7.14
C ASP A 120 12.21 6.69 -6.84
N PHE A 121 12.83 7.84 -6.60
CA PHE A 121 12.09 9.06 -6.29
C PHE A 121 11.25 9.57 -7.46
N GLN A 122 11.69 9.31 -8.70
CA GLN A 122 10.90 9.62 -9.90
C GLN A 122 9.63 8.77 -9.96
N GLY A 123 9.73 7.46 -9.70
CA GLY A 123 8.58 6.58 -9.63
C GLY A 123 7.61 6.97 -8.51
N TYR A 124 8.12 7.30 -7.33
CA TYR A 124 7.31 7.83 -6.23
C TYR A 124 6.54 9.10 -6.65
N ARG A 125 7.22 10.08 -7.27
CA ARG A 125 6.58 11.33 -7.71
C ARG A 125 5.48 11.08 -8.74
N ARG A 126 5.75 10.21 -9.71
CA ARG A 126 4.77 9.82 -10.73
C ARG A 126 3.54 9.16 -10.09
N GLU A 127 3.73 8.17 -9.20
CA GLU A 127 2.62 7.53 -8.49
C GLU A 127 1.82 8.54 -7.65
N PHE A 128 2.48 9.51 -7.02
CA PHE A 128 1.80 10.59 -6.29
C PHE A 128 0.95 11.48 -7.20
N LEU A 129 1.48 11.91 -8.35
CA LEU A 129 0.77 12.73 -9.33
C LEU A 129 -0.43 11.99 -9.93
N GLN A 130 -0.30 10.68 -10.15
CA GLN A 130 -1.39 9.84 -10.65
C GLN A 130 -2.57 9.73 -9.67
N LEU A 131 -2.37 9.91 -8.36
CA LEU A 131 -3.48 10.00 -7.40
C LEU A 131 -4.43 11.18 -7.69
N PHE A 132 -3.94 12.19 -8.40
CA PHE A 132 -4.68 13.41 -8.76
C PHE A 132 -4.97 13.49 -10.27
N GLY A 133 -4.74 12.40 -11.01
CA GLY A 133 -5.04 12.32 -12.44
C GLY A 133 -3.95 12.91 -13.36
N PHE A 134 -2.74 13.17 -12.86
CA PHE A 134 -1.60 13.65 -13.67
C PHE A 134 -0.63 12.52 -14.04
N GLU A 135 0.14 12.68 -15.12
CA GLU A 135 1.09 11.67 -15.65
C GLU A 135 0.48 10.28 -15.90
N VAL A 136 -0.80 10.23 -16.27
CA VAL A 136 -1.55 9.02 -16.64
C VAL A 136 -1.33 8.74 -18.13
N ASP A 137 -0.90 7.52 -18.44
CA ASP A 137 -0.63 7.13 -19.83
C ASP A 137 -1.92 7.16 -20.67
N GLY A 138 -1.83 7.71 -21.87
CA GLY A 138 -2.95 7.81 -22.82
C GLY A 138 -3.90 8.99 -22.60
N VAL A 139 -3.64 9.85 -21.61
CA VAL A 139 -4.38 11.10 -21.41
C VAL A 139 -3.70 12.24 -22.18
N ASP A 140 -4.47 12.94 -23.01
CA ASP A 140 -4.06 14.21 -23.61
C ASP A 140 -4.24 15.36 -22.62
N TYR A 141 -3.13 15.87 -22.08
CA TYR A 141 -3.13 16.93 -21.09
C TYR A 141 -3.29 18.34 -21.67
N ASP A 142 -3.24 18.49 -23.00
CA ASP A 142 -3.47 19.77 -23.69
C ASP A 142 -4.95 19.94 -24.08
N ALA A 143 -5.76 18.89 -23.96
CA ALA A 143 -7.19 18.93 -24.27
C ALA A 143 -8.00 19.65 -23.18
N ASP A 144 -8.95 20.49 -23.61
CA ASP A 144 -9.93 21.10 -22.70
C ASP A 144 -10.81 20.04 -22.05
N VAL A 145 -11.04 20.17 -20.74
CA VAL A 145 -11.91 19.29 -19.96
C VAL A 145 -12.90 20.07 -19.12
N ASN A 146 -14.13 19.58 -19.02
CA ASN A 146 -15.13 20.15 -18.12
C ASN A 146 -14.91 19.62 -16.69
N PRO A 147 -14.62 20.47 -15.68
CA PRO A 147 -14.45 20.02 -14.30
C PRO A 147 -15.78 19.57 -13.65
N LEU A 148 -16.93 19.91 -14.24
CA LEU A 148 -18.24 19.53 -13.72
C LEU A 148 -18.63 18.14 -14.23
N VAL A 149 -18.28 17.11 -13.45
CA VAL A 149 -18.64 15.71 -13.72
C VAL A 149 -19.73 15.27 -12.73
N PRO A 150 -20.97 14.98 -13.19
CA PRO A 150 -22.03 14.55 -12.30
C PRO A 150 -21.84 13.10 -11.86
N ILE A 151 -22.04 12.84 -10.57
CA ILE A 151 -22.06 11.49 -9.99
C ILE A 151 -23.50 11.10 -9.71
N ARG A 152 -23.98 10.04 -10.37
CA ARG A 152 -25.37 9.55 -10.18
C ARG A 152 -25.54 9.01 -8.76
N ASN A 153 -26.69 9.29 -8.15
CA ASN A 153 -27.08 8.82 -6.82
C ASN A 153 -26.18 9.30 -5.67
N MET A 154 -25.45 10.41 -5.85
CA MET A 154 -24.74 11.10 -4.78
C MET A 154 -25.66 12.17 -4.19
N VAL A 155 -25.86 12.14 -2.86
CA VAL A 155 -26.66 13.12 -2.09
C VAL A 155 -25.77 14.25 -1.62
#